data_AF-Q5I2X3-F1
#
_entry.id   AF-Q5I2X3-F1
#
_cell.length_a   1.000
_cell.length_b   1.000
_cell.length_c   1.000
_cell.angle_alpha   90.00
_cell.angle_beta   90.00
_cell.angle_gamma   90.00
#
_symmetry.space_group_name_H-M   'P 1'
#
loop_
_entity.id
_entity.type
_entity.pdbx_description
1 polymer ?
#
loop_
_entity_poly.entity_id
_entity_poly.type
_entity_poly.pdbx_seq_one_letter_code
_entity_poly.pdbx_strand_id
1 'polypeptide(L)' 'QISANSQCVRSTLTNCNLDNSQVFDTTCTTSQYNGVRITSSTTTGSRI' A
#
# COMPACT_ATOMS: atom_id res chain seq x y z
N GLN A 1 4.44 -3.17 7.15
CA GLN A 1 5.86 -3.03 6.78
C GLN A 1 5.94 -2.36 5.40
N ILE A 2 6.93 -1.50 5.18
CA ILE A 2 7.15 -0.81 3.90
C ILE A 2 8.60 -1.07 3.52
N SER A 3 8.86 -1.60 2.31
CA SER A 3 10.21 -1.81 1.81
C SER A 3 10.90 -0.46 1.50
N ALA A 4 12.23 -0.42 1.53
CA ALA A 4 12.99 0.81 1.31
C ALA A 4 12.77 1.45 -0.07
N ASN A 5 12.38 0.64 -1.06
CA ASN A 5 12.04 1.04 -2.43
C ASN A 5 10.54 1.32 -2.64
N SER A 6 9.71 1.23 -1.60
CA SER A 6 8.30 1.59 -1.67
C SER A 6 8.08 3.06 -1.30
N GLN A 7 7.07 3.67 -1.91
CA GLN A 7 6.63 5.03 -1.60
C GLN A 7 5.21 5.00 -1.04
N CYS A 8 4.98 5.76 0.03
CA CYS A 8 3.68 5.91 0.67
C CYS A 8 3.46 7.39 0.97
N VAL A 9 2.55 8.02 0.24
CA VAL A 9 2.27 9.45 0.32
C VAL A 9 0.79 9.67 0.62
N ARG A 10 0.49 10.49 1.63
CA ARG A 10 -0.87 10.84 2.06
C ARG A 10 -1.79 9.61 2.21
N SER A 11 -1.24 8.52 2.70
CA SER A 11 -1.93 7.22 2.76
C SER A 11 -1.93 6.68 4.18
N THR A 12 -2.97 5.93 4.53
CA THR A 12 -3.12 5.30 5.84
C THR A 12 -2.92 3.80 5.68
N LEU A 13 -1.95 3.24 6.41
CA LEU A 13 -1.63 1.81 6.36
C LEU A 13 -1.85 1.18 7.73
N THR A 14 -2.75 0.20 7.80
CA THR A 14 -3.00 -0.58 9.01
C THR A 14 -2.78 -2.05 8.71
N ASN A 15 -1.77 -2.65 9.33
CA ASN A 15 -1.38 -4.04 9.10
C ASN A 15 -1.14 -4.38 7.60
N CYS A 16 -0.55 -3.44 6.85
CA CYS A 16 -0.25 -3.64 5.44
C CYS A 16 1.23 -3.92 5.17
N ASN A 17 1.50 -4.62 4.07
CA ASN A 17 2.85 -4.81 3.56
C ASN A 17 3.00 -4.21 2.16
N LEU A 18 3.99 -3.34 1.97
CA LEU A 18 4.32 -2.72 0.70
C LEU A 18 5.72 -3.15 0.28
N ASP A 19 5.83 -3.82 -0.86
CA ASP A 19 7.10 -4.17 -1.48
C ASP A 19 7.18 -3.60 -2.90
N ASN A 20 8.26 -2.89 -3.20
CA ASN A 20 8.48 -2.18 -4.48
C ASN A 20 7.25 -1.41 -5.02
N SER A 21 6.42 -0.84 -4.15
CA SER A 21 5.09 -0.29 -4.50
C SER A 21 5.00 1.22 -4.28
N GLN A 22 4.16 1.89 -5.08
CA GLN A 22 3.90 3.32 -4.98
C GLN A 22 2.44 3.56 -4.60
N VAL A 23 2.21 4.10 -3.41
CA VAL A 23 0.89 4.26 -2.80
C VAL A 23 0.61 5.73 -2.54
N PHE A 24 -0.42 6.27 -3.17
CA PHE A 24 -0.83 7.67 -3.01
C PHE A 24 -2.29 7.76 -2.60
N ASP A 25 -2.60 8.60 -1.61
CA ASP A 25 -3.98 8.92 -1.21
C ASP A 25 -4.86 7.69 -0.94
N THR A 26 -4.27 6.63 -0.39
CA THR A 26 -4.90 5.30 -0.30
C THR A 26 -5.03 4.86 1.16
N THR A 27 -6.14 4.18 1.48
CA THR A 27 -6.32 3.49 2.76
C THR A 27 -6.09 1.99 2.57
N CYS A 28 -5.16 1.43 3.32
CA CYS A 28 -4.83 0.01 3.26
C CYS A 28 -5.08 -0.62 4.64
N THR A 29 -5.88 -1.69 4.67
CA THR A 29 -6.14 -2.48 5.87
C THR A 29 -5.85 -3.96 5.61
N THR A 30 -4.94 -4.58 6.37
CA THR A 30 -4.66 -6.03 6.30
C THR A 30 -4.37 -6.52 4.88
N SER A 31 -3.67 -5.72 4.06
CA SER A 31 -3.45 -5.98 2.63
C SER A 31 -1.96 -5.99 2.26
N GLN A 32 -1.63 -6.57 1.11
CA GLN A 32 -0.26 -6.72 0.61
C GLN A 32 -0.17 -6.17 -0.81
N TYR A 33 0.78 -5.29 -1.07
CA TYR A 33 1.06 -4.72 -2.39
C TYR A 33 2.49 -5.11 -2.83
N ASN A 34 2.64 -5.66 -4.04
CA ASN A 34 3.95 -6.02 -4.60
C ASN A 34 4.14 -5.50 -6.04
N GLY A 35 5.01 -4.51 -6.22
CA GLY A 35 5.36 -3.99 -7.54
C GLY A 35 4.28 -3.13 -8.20
N VAL A 36 3.32 -2.61 -7.43
CA VAL A 36 2.14 -1.91 -7.97
C VAL A 36 2.14 -0.43 -7.67
N ARG A 37 1.43 0.32 -8.52
CA ARG A 37 1.08 1.72 -8.26
C ARG A 37 -0.41 1.82 -7.99
N ILE A 38 -0.77 2.31 -6.81
CA ILE A 38 -2.16 2.47 -6.37
C ILE A 38 -2.40 3.91 -5.93
N THR A 39 -3.55 4.45 -6.32
CA THR A 39 -3.93 5.85 -6.07
C THR A 39 -5.39 5.92 -5.65
N SER A 40 -5.72 6.80 -4.68
CA SER A 40 -7.11 7.14 -4.32
C SER A 40 -8.02 5.92 -4.11
N SER A 41 -7.52 4.91 -3.38
CA SER A 41 -8.18 3.61 -3.21
C SER A 41 -8.36 3.24 -1.75
N THR A 42 -9.27 2.30 -1.47
CA THR A 42 -9.39 1.62 -0.18
C THR A 42 -9.29 0.12 -0.38
N THR A 43 -8.35 -0.54 0.29
CA THR A 43 -8.17 -2.00 0.22
C THR A 43 -8.29 -2.63 1.59
N THR A 44 -8.93 -3.80 1.63
CA THR A 44 -9.12 -4.58 2.85
C THR A 44 -8.91 -6.06 2.53
N GLY A 45 -8.02 -6.73 3.26
CA GLY A 45 -7.78 -8.18 3.12
C GLY A 45 -7.32 -8.62 1.72
N SER A 46 -6.73 -7.72 0.95
CA SER A 46 -6.42 -7.94 -0.47
C SER A 46 -4.93 -8.17 -0.70
N ARG A 47 -4.60 -8.93 -1.74
CA ARG A 47 -3.23 -9.05 -2.25
C ARG A 47 -3.20 -8.54 -3.68
N ILE A 48 -2.42 -7.49 -3.90
CA ILE A 48 -2.32 -6.72 -5.15
C ILE A 48 -0.88 -6.77 -5.66
#